data_AF-A0A2E5D286-F1
#
_entry.id   AF-A0A2E5D286-F1
#
_cell.length_a   1.000
_cell.length_b   1.000
_cell.length_c   1.000
_cell.angle_alpha   90.00
_cell.angle_beta   90.00
_cell.angle_gamma   90.00
#
_symmetry.space_group_name_H-M   'P 1'
#
loop_
_entity.id
_entity.type
_entity.pdbx_description
1 polymer ?
#
loop_
_entity_poly.entity_id
_entity_poly.type
_entity_poly.pdbx_seq_one_letter_code
_entity_poly.pdbx_strand_id
1 'polypeptide(L)'
;MWPNYALVASNLPPEEFGKHYTVGSSRYYHGQVIFAQIADDYRNDYFRIDELMKDVVPNQAGRPKRTKFISCYRVLEHIDLSAFLDLYVTSVSGQVLRLQQEPYERVHEPGFIRTYQEVCPFSAIVMSHMAPPEFGEYITDLSLPKSAPEVMFTQIDFVIEDFLKQLEANPFHTSPIPNVHPHKLKEQIQELQGKPEKSTKAISLDSVLGRISFLQLRTGFWIAAQEREIFYPIPDKATLESDHPDFFRSIVG
;
A
#
# COMPACT_ATOMS: atom_id res chain seq x y z
N MET A 1 -0.72 -16.14 -12.23
CA MET A 1 -1.10 -14.80 -11.75
C MET A 1 -1.62 -14.98 -10.34
N TRP A 2 -0.83 -14.57 -9.35
CA TRP A 2 -1.24 -14.62 -7.95
C TRP A 2 -2.35 -13.58 -7.76
N PRO A 3 -3.42 -13.87 -7.00
CA PRO A 3 -4.32 -12.79 -6.64
C PRO A 3 -3.54 -11.83 -5.75
N ASN A 4 -3.13 -10.69 -6.31
CA ASN A 4 -2.43 -9.64 -5.57
C ASN A 4 -3.34 -9.02 -4.50
N TYR A 5 -4.66 -9.16 -4.65
CA TYR A 5 -5.68 -8.61 -3.76
C TYR A 5 -6.72 -9.69 -3.47
N ALA A 6 -6.85 -10.10 -2.21
CA ALA A 6 -7.72 -11.21 -1.82
C ALA A 6 -8.28 -11.03 -0.42
N LEU A 7 -9.49 -11.55 -0.21
CA LEU A 7 -10.06 -11.79 1.11
C LEU A 7 -9.73 -13.22 1.50
N VAL A 8 -9.01 -13.39 2.60
CA VAL A 8 -8.51 -14.68 3.07
C VAL A 8 -8.93 -14.90 4.51
N ALA A 9 -9.52 -16.05 4.79
CA ALA A 9 -9.77 -16.51 6.15
C ALA A 9 -8.59 -17.35 6.67
N SER A 10 -8.28 -17.21 7.95
CA SER A 10 -7.15 -17.85 8.62
C SER A 10 -7.44 -18.05 10.10
N ASN A 11 -6.98 -19.16 10.69
CA ASN A 11 -6.94 -19.34 12.14
C ASN A 11 -5.62 -18.86 12.78
N LEU A 12 -4.68 -18.35 11.99
CA LEU A 12 -3.42 -17.81 12.49
C LEU A 12 -3.61 -16.39 13.01
N PRO A 13 -2.94 -16.00 14.11
CA PRO A 13 -2.82 -14.60 14.49
C PRO A 13 -2.05 -13.82 13.41
N PRO A 14 -2.23 -12.48 13.32
CA PRO A 14 -1.61 -11.66 12.28
C PRO A 14 -0.10 -11.85 12.11
N GLU A 15 0.65 -11.96 13.21
CA GLU A 15 2.10 -12.17 13.16
C GLU A 15 2.48 -13.50 12.47
N GLU A 16 1.77 -14.58 12.78
CA GLU A 16 2.01 -15.89 12.15
C GLU A 16 1.49 -15.93 10.71
N PHE A 17 0.39 -15.23 10.42
CA PHE A 17 -0.16 -15.10 9.08
C PHE A 17 0.84 -14.40 8.15
N GLY A 18 1.38 -13.25 8.57
CA GLY A 18 2.41 -12.52 7.83
C GLY A 18 3.67 -13.35 7.58
N LYS A 19 4.16 -14.06 8.61
CA LYS A 19 5.29 -15.02 8.51
C LYS A 19 5.00 -16.16 7.53
N HIS A 20 3.78 -16.67 7.50
CA HIS A 20 3.40 -17.79 6.63
C HIS A 20 3.54 -17.44 5.14
N TYR A 21 3.15 -16.22 4.74
CA TYR A 21 3.24 -15.77 3.36
C TYR A 21 4.65 -15.34 2.93
N THR A 22 5.48 -14.89 3.87
CA THR A 22 6.85 -14.39 3.57
C THR A 22 7.90 -15.49 3.61
N VAL A 23 7.90 -16.33 4.65
CA VAL A 23 8.97 -17.32 4.90
C VAL A 23 8.47 -18.76 4.75
N GLY A 24 7.18 -19.00 5.05
CA GLY A 24 6.62 -20.34 5.26
C GLY A 24 5.91 -20.99 4.07
N SER A 25 6.00 -20.40 2.87
CA SER A 25 5.30 -20.86 1.67
C SER A 25 6.25 -21.68 0.78
N SER A 26 5.82 -22.87 0.34
CA SER A 26 6.57 -23.69 -0.65
C SER A 26 6.70 -23.03 -2.03
N ARG A 27 6.03 -21.89 -2.22
CA ARG A 27 6.08 -21.04 -3.41
C ARG A 27 7.01 -19.88 -3.08
N TYR A 28 8.12 -19.78 -3.81
CA TYR A 28 9.10 -18.70 -3.70
C TYR A 28 8.39 -17.35 -3.89
N TYR A 29 8.15 -16.63 -2.80
CA TYR A 29 7.59 -15.28 -2.82
C TYR A 29 8.71 -14.29 -2.53
N HIS A 30 8.90 -13.34 -3.44
CA HIS A 30 9.82 -12.22 -3.27
C HIS A 30 8.95 -10.97 -3.20
N GLY A 31 8.72 -10.45 -1.99
CA GLY A 31 7.90 -9.25 -1.80
C GLY A 31 7.54 -8.97 -0.34
N GLN A 32 6.93 -7.80 -0.13
CA GLN A 32 6.29 -7.41 1.12
C GLN A 32 4.81 -7.79 1.06
N VAL A 33 4.28 -8.41 2.11
CA VAL A 33 2.84 -8.65 2.27
C VAL A 33 2.27 -7.51 3.08
N ILE A 34 1.20 -6.90 2.57
CA ILE A 34 0.40 -5.92 3.28
C ILE A 34 -1.00 -6.49 3.39
N PHE A 35 -1.56 -6.54 4.59
CA PHE A 35 -2.90 -7.05 4.81
C PHE A 35 -3.58 -6.30 5.96
N ALA A 36 -4.88 -6.08 5.85
CA ALA A 36 -5.69 -5.58 6.94
C ALA A 36 -6.48 -6.72 7.57
N GLN A 37 -6.66 -6.68 8.89
CA GLN A 37 -7.64 -7.55 9.53
C GLN A 37 -9.05 -6.99 9.27
N ILE A 38 -9.96 -7.87 8.88
CA ILE A 38 -11.38 -7.55 8.70
C ILE A 38 -12.14 -8.10 9.91
N ALA A 39 -13.15 -7.35 10.39
CA ALA A 39 -14.00 -7.78 11.49
C ALA A 39 -14.62 -9.17 11.23
N ASP A 40 -14.56 -10.05 12.23
CA ASP A 40 -14.97 -11.47 12.09
C ASP A 40 -16.46 -11.65 11.76
N ASP A 41 -17.29 -10.69 12.16
CA ASP A 41 -18.73 -10.63 11.91
C ASP A 41 -19.09 -9.95 10.59
N TYR A 42 -18.12 -9.44 9.83
CA TYR A 42 -18.34 -8.80 8.54
C TYR A 42 -19.02 -9.74 7.54
N ARG A 43 -20.10 -9.30 6.91
CA ARG A 43 -20.81 -10.03 5.86
C ARG A 43 -21.19 -9.11 4.72
N ASN A 44 -21.09 -9.63 3.50
CA ASN A 44 -21.48 -8.95 2.27
C ASN A 44 -21.96 -10.01 1.28
N ASP A 45 -23.07 -9.76 0.57
CA ASP A 45 -23.66 -10.70 -0.39
C ASP A 45 -22.72 -11.06 -1.55
N TYR A 46 -21.72 -10.21 -1.83
CA TYR A 46 -20.68 -10.48 -2.81
C TYR A 46 -19.77 -11.66 -2.39
N PHE A 47 -19.62 -11.90 -1.09
CA PHE A 47 -18.70 -12.90 -0.55
C PHE A 47 -19.44 -14.11 0.05
N ARG A 48 -19.00 -15.32 -0.28
CA ARG A 48 -19.50 -16.57 0.32
C ARG A 48 -18.86 -16.85 1.69
N ILE A 49 -18.82 -15.86 2.58
CA ILE A 49 -18.07 -15.93 3.85
C ILE A 49 -18.57 -17.09 4.71
N ASP A 50 -19.86 -17.13 5.05
CA ASP A 50 -20.40 -18.16 5.97
C ASP A 50 -20.23 -19.59 5.45
N GLU A 51 -20.31 -19.77 4.14
CA GLU A 51 -20.07 -21.08 3.54
C GLU A 51 -18.61 -21.49 3.70
N LEU A 52 -17.68 -20.61 3.31
CA LEU A 52 -16.27 -20.93 3.28
C LEU A 52 -15.64 -20.98 4.68
N MET A 53 -16.20 -20.23 5.64
CA MET A 53 -15.77 -20.24 7.05
C MET A 53 -15.97 -21.61 7.72
N LYS A 54 -16.93 -22.43 7.25
CA LYS A 54 -17.10 -23.81 7.74
C LYS A 54 -15.87 -24.69 7.50
N ASP A 55 -15.06 -24.36 6.50
CA ASP A 55 -13.81 -25.06 6.18
C ASP A 55 -12.58 -24.48 6.90
N VAL A 56 -12.75 -23.41 7.69
CA VAL A 56 -11.68 -22.70 8.40
C VAL A 56 -11.56 -23.23 9.81
N VAL A 57 -11.34 -24.54 9.89
CA VAL A 57 -11.17 -25.30 11.12
C VAL A 57 -9.81 -26.00 11.14
N PRO A 58 -9.23 -26.24 12.33
CA PRO A 58 -8.02 -27.05 12.44
C PRO A 58 -8.19 -28.43 11.79
N ASN A 59 -7.11 -28.96 11.24
CA ASN A 59 -7.13 -30.31 10.65
C ASN A 59 -7.19 -31.40 11.75
N GLN A 60 -7.28 -32.68 11.36
CA GLN A 60 -7.34 -33.81 12.30
C GLN A 60 -6.16 -33.86 13.30
N ALA A 61 -5.02 -33.29 12.94
CA ALA A 61 -3.84 -33.19 13.80
C ALA A 61 -3.82 -31.92 14.66
N GLY A 62 -4.94 -31.17 14.73
CA GLY A 62 -5.07 -29.92 15.47
C GLY A 62 -4.34 -28.73 14.87
N ARG A 63 -3.75 -28.85 13.67
CA ARG A 63 -3.01 -27.74 13.05
C ARG A 63 -3.99 -26.71 12.49
N PRO A 64 -3.79 -25.41 12.74
CA PRO A 64 -4.70 -24.35 12.28
C PRO A 64 -4.81 -24.33 10.76
N LYS A 65 -6.00 -23.96 10.25
CA LYS A 65 -6.15 -23.62 8.84
C LYS A 65 -5.42 -22.29 8.59
N ARG A 66 -4.28 -22.37 7.89
CA ARG A 66 -3.44 -21.20 7.65
C ARG A 66 -4.06 -20.20 6.65
N THR A 67 -4.71 -20.72 5.62
CA THR A 67 -5.33 -19.89 4.57
C THR A 67 -6.53 -20.62 3.95
N LYS A 68 -7.60 -19.86 3.71
CA LYS A 68 -8.75 -20.21 2.86
C LYS A 68 -9.16 -18.94 2.12
N PHE A 69 -9.02 -18.94 0.80
CA PHE A 69 -9.47 -17.81 -0.01
C PHE A 69 -11.00 -17.73 -0.01
N ILE A 70 -11.53 -16.55 0.29
CA ILE A 70 -12.95 -16.22 0.19
C ILE A 70 -13.24 -15.62 -1.18
N SER A 71 -12.46 -14.61 -1.58
CA SER A 71 -12.53 -14.00 -2.91
C SER A 71 -11.17 -13.42 -3.30
N CYS A 72 -10.97 -13.23 -4.59
CA CYS A 72 -9.76 -12.67 -5.19
C CYS A 72 -10.02 -11.62 -6.28
N TYR A 73 -11.27 -11.22 -6.45
CA TYR A 73 -11.68 -10.24 -7.45
C TYR A 73 -12.56 -9.19 -6.78
N ARG A 74 -12.31 -7.91 -7.11
CA ARG A 74 -13.08 -6.76 -6.61
C ARG A 74 -13.28 -6.78 -5.09
N VAL A 75 -12.25 -7.22 -4.36
CA VAL A 75 -12.37 -7.44 -2.91
C VAL A 75 -12.52 -6.11 -2.17
N LEU A 76 -11.63 -5.15 -2.45
CA LEU A 76 -11.60 -3.89 -1.73
C LEU A 76 -12.96 -3.19 -1.79
N GLU A 77 -13.47 -2.92 -2.98
CA GLU A 77 -14.76 -2.27 -3.25
C GLU A 77 -16.02 -2.96 -2.68
N HIS A 78 -15.89 -4.15 -2.13
CA HIS A 78 -16.97 -4.90 -1.50
C HIS A 78 -16.76 -5.09 0.00
N ILE A 79 -15.78 -4.41 0.61
CA ILE A 79 -15.56 -4.37 2.06
C ILE A 79 -15.85 -2.96 2.56
N ASP A 80 -16.84 -2.83 3.45
CA ASP A 80 -17.14 -1.55 4.08
C ASP A 80 -15.94 -1.04 4.90
N LEU A 81 -15.58 0.23 4.75
CA LEU A 81 -14.43 0.82 5.48
C LEU A 81 -14.49 0.58 7.00
N SER A 82 -15.67 0.53 7.60
CA SER A 82 -15.86 0.26 9.04
C SER A 82 -15.50 -1.17 9.47
N ALA A 83 -15.39 -2.11 8.52
CA ALA A 83 -15.01 -3.49 8.78
C ALA A 83 -13.49 -3.67 8.85
N PHE A 84 -12.72 -2.70 8.35
CA PHE A 84 -11.27 -2.71 8.48
C PHE A 84 -10.87 -2.46 9.94
N LEU A 85 -9.96 -3.27 10.46
CA LEU A 85 -9.33 -3.11 11.76
C LEU A 85 -7.89 -2.61 11.54
N ASP A 86 -6.89 -3.26 12.13
CA ASP A 86 -5.49 -2.87 11.95
C ASP A 86 -4.91 -3.34 10.61
N LEU A 87 -3.94 -2.58 10.11
CA LEU A 87 -3.14 -2.92 8.94
C LEU A 87 -1.81 -3.53 9.38
N TYR A 88 -1.32 -4.51 8.65
CA TYR A 88 -0.08 -5.21 8.93
C TYR A 88 0.83 -5.16 7.72
N VAL A 89 2.09 -4.82 7.94
CA VAL A 89 3.14 -4.80 6.91
C VAL A 89 4.21 -5.80 7.30
N THR A 90 4.57 -6.70 6.37
CA THR A 90 5.58 -7.71 6.62
C THR A 90 6.90 -7.36 5.92
N SER A 91 8.02 -7.51 6.59
CA SER A 91 9.34 -7.50 5.95
C SER A 91 9.61 -8.83 5.24
N VAL A 92 10.63 -8.84 4.37
CA VAL A 92 11.05 -10.04 3.63
C VAL A 92 11.54 -11.18 4.52
N SER A 93 11.98 -10.88 5.75
CA SER A 93 12.38 -11.88 6.75
C SER A 93 11.23 -12.32 7.67
N GLY A 94 10.00 -11.86 7.39
CA GLY A 94 8.80 -12.25 8.12
C GLY A 94 8.55 -11.50 9.43
N GLN A 95 9.21 -10.37 9.67
CA GLN A 95 8.82 -9.48 10.77
C GLN A 95 7.54 -8.74 10.38
N VAL A 96 6.61 -8.58 11.33
CA VAL A 96 5.30 -7.97 11.07
C VAL A 96 5.17 -6.70 11.89
N LEU A 97 4.95 -5.57 11.22
CA LEU A 97 4.62 -4.29 11.82
C LEU A 97 3.10 -4.12 11.81
N ARG A 98 2.51 -3.83 12.97
CA ARG A 98 1.09 -3.48 13.12
C ARG A 98 0.93 -1.96 13.05
N LEU A 99 0.01 -1.49 12.22
CA LEU A 99 -0.40 -0.10 12.08
C LEU A 99 -1.87 0.03 12.48
N GLN A 100 -2.15 0.88 13.44
CA GLN A 100 -3.51 1.15 13.90
C GLN A 100 -4.09 2.33 13.12
N GLN A 101 -5.42 2.41 13.02
CA GLN A 101 -6.06 3.54 12.35
C GLN A 101 -5.90 4.82 13.19
N GLU A 102 -5.62 5.93 12.52
CA GLU A 102 -5.62 7.26 13.13
C GLU A 102 -6.23 8.30 12.19
N PRO A 103 -6.82 9.39 12.69
CA PRO A 103 -7.22 10.52 11.85
C PRO A 103 -6.03 11.13 11.12
N TYR A 104 -6.24 11.56 9.87
CA TYR A 104 -5.24 12.33 9.14
C TYR A 104 -5.42 13.83 9.35
N GLU A 105 -4.56 14.45 10.17
CA GLU A 105 -4.73 15.86 10.60
C GLU A 105 -3.69 16.83 10.01
N ARG A 106 -2.83 16.36 9.11
CA ARG A 106 -1.72 17.19 8.61
C ARG A 106 -2.22 18.26 7.64
N VAL A 107 -1.95 19.52 7.98
CA VAL A 107 -2.14 20.66 7.07
C VAL A 107 -1.00 20.71 6.06
N HIS A 108 -1.35 20.85 4.78
CA HIS A 108 -0.41 20.92 3.69
C HIS A 108 -0.32 22.32 3.12
N GLU A 109 0.89 22.76 2.85
CA GLU A 109 1.11 23.92 2.00
C GLU A 109 0.86 23.57 0.53
N PRO A 110 0.33 24.52 -0.26
CA PRO A 110 0.16 24.34 -1.70
C PRO A 110 1.51 24.35 -2.44
N GLY A 111 1.52 23.87 -3.68
CA GLY A 111 2.68 23.96 -4.58
C GLY A 111 3.66 22.78 -4.52
N PHE A 112 3.51 21.88 -3.55
CA PHE A 112 4.32 20.65 -3.50
C PHE A 112 3.79 19.60 -4.48
N ILE A 113 4.71 18.94 -5.19
CA ILE A 113 4.42 17.72 -5.95
C ILE A 113 4.70 16.53 -5.03
N ARG A 114 3.70 15.69 -4.82
CA ARG A 114 3.78 14.45 -4.05
C ARG A 114 3.83 13.26 -4.99
N THR A 115 4.46 12.18 -4.56
CA THR A 115 4.52 10.93 -5.30
C THR A 115 3.74 9.86 -4.56
N TYR A 116 2.69 9.36 -5.20
CA TYR A 116 1.80 8.35 -4.68
C TYR A 116 2.02 7.01 -5.37
N GLN A 117 1.96 5.95 -4.59
CA GLN A 117 1.82 4.59 -5.08
C GLN A 117 0.37 4.17 -4.89
N GLU A 118 -0.36 3.97 -5.99
CA GLU A 118 -1.66 3.33 -5.97
C GLU A 118 -1.46 1.83 -5.79
N VAL A 119 -2.11 1.23 -4.79
CA VAL A 119 -1.83 -0.13 -4.32
C VAL A 119 -2.89 -1.13 -4.76
N CYS A 120 -4.17 -0.80 -4.64
CA CYS A 120 -5.30 -1.67 -5.01
C CYS A 120 -6.52 -0.79 -5.30
N PRO A 121 -7.31 -1.03 -6.37
CA PRO A 121 -7.16 -2.07 -7.39
C PRO A 121 -6.11 -1.74 -8.46
N PHE A 122 -5.62 -0.50 -8.48
CA PHE A 122 -4.59 -0.06 -9.40
C PHE A 122 -3.19 -0.47 -8.94
N SER A 123 -2.21 -0.30 -9.82
CA SER A 123 -0.80 -0.56 -9.55
C SER A 123 0.03 0.45 -10.34
N ALA A 124 -0.01 1.71 -9.93
CA ALA A 124 0.64 2.81 -10.64
C ALA A 124 1.34 3.77 -9.67
N ILE A 125 2.31 4.51 -10.19
CA ILE A 125 2.96 5.60 -9.48
C ILE A 125 2.52 6.90 -10.13
N VAL A 126 2.00 7.82 -9.33
CA VAL A 126 1.42 9.07 -9.78
C VAL A 126 2.05 10.24 -9.03
N MET A 127 2.51 11.25 -9.77
CA MET A 127 2.85 12.54 -9.20
C MET A 127 1.63 13.45 -9.21
N SER A 128 1.39 14.17 -8.12
CA SER A 128 0.20 15.01 -7.94
C SER A 128 0.48 16.22 -7.06
N HIS A 129 -0.22 17.33 -7.32
CA HIS A 129 -0.22 18.50 -6.43
C HIS A 129 -1.16 18.36 -5.23
N MET A 130 -2.09 17.41 -5.30
CA MET A 130 -3.09 17.17 -4.27
C MET A 130 -2.45 16.64 -2.99
N ALA A 131 -2.99 17.04 -1.84
CA ALA A 131 -2.71 16.40 -0.56
C ALA A 131 -3.35 15.00 -0.51
N PRO A 132 -3.00 14.12 0.46
CA PRO A 132 -3.53 12.76 0.50
C PRO A 132 -5.06 12.67 0.51
N PRO A 133 -5.83 13.44 1.31
CA PRO A 133 -7.29 13.38 1.27
C PRO A 133 -7.86 13.80 -0.09
N GLU A 134 -7.37 14.91 -0.65
CA GLU A 134 -7.76 15.39 -1.98
C GLU A 134 -7.44 14.37 -3.09
N PHE A 135 -6.29 13.68 -2.98
CA PHE A 135 -5.91 12.64 -3.92
C PHE A 135 -6.84 11.42 -3.79
N GLY A 136 -7.20 11.03 -2.56
CA GLY A 136 -8.15 9.95 -2.28
C GLY A 136 -9.53 10.19 -2.89
N GLU A 137 -10.08 11.40 -2.70
CA GLU A 137 -11.33 11.83 -3.33
C GLU A 137 -11.22 11.79 -4.86
N TYR A 138 -10.14 12.35 -5.42
CA TYR A 138 -9.93 12.39 -6.87
C TYR A 138 -9.84 10.99 -7.50
N ILE A 139 -9.04 10.07 -6.95
CA ILE A 139 -8.87 8.72 -7.53
C ILE A 139 -10.11 7.82 -7.33
N THR A 140 -11.06 8.25 -6.49
CA THR A 140 -12.33 7.57 -6.26
C THR A 140 -13.55 8.28 -6.85
N ASP A 141 -13.36 9.39 -7.57
CA ASP A 141 -14.41 10.08 -8.30
C ASP A 141 -14.83 9.28 -9.54
N LEU A 142 -15.99 8.63 -9.46
CA LEU A 142 -16.53 7.78 -10.52
C LEU A 142 -16.99 8.53 -11.77
N SER A 143 -17.00 9.87 -11.75
CA SER A 143 -17.20 10.67 -12.97
C SER A 143 -15.95 10.69 -13.85
N LEU A 144 -14.77 10.40 -13.28
CA LEU A 144 -13.50 10.33 -13.99
C LEU A 144 -13.30 8.97 -14.67
N PRO A 145 -12.63 8.92 -15.83
CA PRO A 145 -12.39 7.66 -16.55
C PRO A 145 -11.34 6.75 -15.89
N LYS A 146 -10.54 7.29 -14.96
CA LYS A 146 -9.45 6.58 -14.27
C LYS A 146 -9.67 6.63 -12.76
N SER A 147 -10.74 5.98 -12.32
CA SER A 147 -11.11 5.89 -10.91
C SER A 147 -11.72 4.52 -10.59
N ALA A 148 -11.77 4.21 -9.31
CA ALA A 148 -12.43 3.03 -8.77
C ALA A 148 -13.24 3.42 -7.53
N PRO A 149 -14.29 2.68 -7.15
CA PRO A 149 -15.11 3.03 -5.99
C PRO A 149 -14.30 3.13 -4.70
N GLU A 150 -13.27 2.29 -4.57
CA GLU A 150 -12.35 2.30 -3.45
C GLU A 150 -10.92 2.08 -3.94
N VAL A 151 -9.98 2.80 -3.34
CA VAL A 151 -8.56 2.72 -3.70
C VAL A 151 -7.70 2.76 -2.43
N MET A 152 -6.84 1.75 -2.28
CA MET A 152 -5.72 1.79 -1.35
C MET A 152 -4.52 2.47 -2.01
N PHE A 153 -3.88 3.41 -1.32
CA PHE A 153 -2.67 4.07 -1.77
C PHE A 153 -1.71 4.42 -0.63
N THR A 154 -0.47 4.73 -0.96
CA THR A 154 0.55 5.25 -0.02
C THR A 154 1.39 6.32 -0.68
N GLN A 155 2.23 7.00 0.10
CA GLN A 155 3.10 8.06 -0.38
C GLN A 155 4.57 7.62 -0.33
N ILE A 156 5.29 7.86 -1.43
CA ILE A 156 6.73 7.65 -1.54
C ILE A 156 7.44 8.95 -1.14
N ASP A 157 8.46 8.84 -0.30
CA ASP A 157 9.36 9.95 -0.01
C ASP A 157 10.32 10.17 -1.17
N PHE A 158 9.99 11.18 -1.97
CA PHE A 158 10.76 11.55 -3.15
C PHE A 158 10.94 13.07 -3.18
N VAL A 159 12.16 13.53 -2.89
CA VAL A 159 12.55 14.94 -2.96
C VAL A 159 12.96 15.26 -4.40
N ILE A 160 12.04 15.91 -5.13
CA ILE A 160 12.19 16.20 -6.56
C ILE A 160 13.40 17.11 -6.81
N GLU A 161 13.58 18.14 -6.01
CA GLU A 161 14.65 19.13 -6.16
C GLU A 161 16.03 18.49 -6.03
N ASP A 162 16.19 17.56 -5.09
CA ASP A 162 17.45 16.86 -4.86
C ASP A 162 17.79 15.94 -6.02
N PHE A 163 16.80 15.20 -6.54
CA PHE A 163 16.99 14.37 -7.73
C PHE A 163 17.35 15.19 -8.97
N LEU A 164 16.68 16.32 -9.20
CA LEU A 164 16.98 17.18 -10.34
C LEU A 164 18.41 17.74 -10.26
N LYS A 165 18.86 18.17 -9.08
CA LYS A 165 20.24 18.62 -8.85
C LYS A 165 21.26 17.50 -9.08
N GLN A 166 20.97 16.29 -8.58
CA GLN A 166 21.85 15.13 -8.76
C GLN A 166 21.98 14.72 -10.23
N LEU A 167 20.88 14.73 -10.97
CA LEU A 167 20.87 14.41 -12.40
C LEU A 167 21.54 15.49 -13.27
N GLU A 168 21.44 16.76 -12.87
CA GLU A 168 22.18 17.86 -13.52
C GLU A 168 23.69 17.74 -13.28
N ALA A 169 24.10 17.44 -12.05
CA ALA A 169 25.51 17.23 -11.70
C ALA A 169 26.11 15.97 -12.33
N ASN A 170 25.30 14.93 -12.53
CA ASN A 170 25.71 13.68 -13.18
C ASN A 170 24.59 13.14 -14.10
N PRO A 171 24.73 13.27 -15.44
CA PRO A 171 23.73 12.77 -16.39
C PRO A 171 23.45 11.26 -16.34
N PHE A 172 24.32 10.48 -15.69
CA PHE A 172 24.16 9.03 -15.47
C PHE A 172 23.57 8.68 -14.10
N HIS A 173 23.15 9.68 -13.31
CA HIS A 173 22.48 9.44 -12.04
C HIS A 173 21.20 8.62 -12.23
N THR A 174 20.97 7.67 -11.34
CA THR A 174 19.85 6.72 -11.43
C THR A 174 18.54 7.34 -10.97
N SER A 175 17.41 6.86 -11.49
CA SER A 175 16.11 7.25 -10.95
C SER A 175 15.94 6.70 -9.52
N PRO A 176 15.41 7.50 -8.58
CA PRO A 176 15.03 7.02 -7.25
C PRO A 176 13.78 6.13 -7.30
N ILE A 177 13.02 6.20 -8.40
CA ILE A 177 11.86 5.34 -8.65
C ILE A 177 12.29 4.18 -9.55
N PRO A 178 12.24 2.91 -9.06
CA PRO A 178 12.63 1.74 -9.84
C PRO A 178 11.90 1.65 -11.18
N ASN A 179 12.61 1.17 -12.21
CA ASN A 179 12.09 0.96 -13.56
C ASN A 179 11.56 2.22 -14.28
N VAL A 180 11.84 3.42 -13.76
CA VAL A 180 11.60 4.68 -14.47
C VAL A 180 12.95 5.23 -14.94
N HIS A 181 13.06 5.58 -16.22
CA HIS A 181 14.31 6.17 -16.74
C HIS A 181 14.50 7.59 -16.18
N PRO A 182 15.69 7.96 -15.65
CA PRO A 182 15.91 9.22 -14.94
C PRO A 182 15.59 10.46 -15.79
N HIS A 183 16.02 10.48 -17.07
CA HIS A 183 15.68 11.59 -17.97
C HIS A 183 14.19 11.66 -18.30
N LYS A 184 13.50 10.50 -18.29
CA LYS A 184 12.04 10.49 -18.51
C LYS A 184 11.29 11.03 -17.30
N LEU A 185 11.75 10.65 -16.10
CA LEU A 185 11.23 11.18 -14.85
C LEU A 185 11.39 12.71 -14.79
N LYS A 186 12.58 13.23 -15.17
CA LYS A 186 12.82 14.68 -15.29
C LYS A 186 11.83 15.36 -16.23
N GLU A 187 11.62 14.83 -17.44
CA GLU A 187 10.63 15.38 -18.38
C GLU A 187 9.21 15.39 -17.79
N GLN A 188 8.81 14.32 -17.12
CA GLN A 188 7.47 14.21 -16.50
C GLN A 188 7.29 15.19 -15.34
N ILE A 189 8.34 15.41 -14.53
CA ILE A 189 8.35 16.42 -13.47
C ILE A 189 8.20 17.82 -14.06
N GLN A 190 9.00 18.15 -15.08
CA GLN A 190 8.95 19.45 -15.74
C GLN A 190 7.60 19.69 -16.43
N GLU A 191 7.00 18.65 -17.00
CA GLU A 191 5.65 18.74 -17.57
C GLU A 191 4.61 19.08 -16.51
N LEU A 192 4.67 18.45 -15.33
CA LEU A 192 3.73 18.70 -14.24
C LEU A 192 3.94 20.11 -13.66
N GLN A 193 5.19 20.53 -13.43
CA GLN A 193 5.54 21.87 -12.97
C GLN A 193 5.12 22.97 -13.97
N GLY A 194 5.20 22.70 -15.27
CA GLY A 194 4.87 23.66 -16.32
C GLY A 194 3.39 23.74 -16.69
N LYS A 195 2.56 22.85 -16.15
CA LYS A 195 1.12 22.74 -16.46
C LYS A 195 0.28 22.62 -15.18
N PRO A 196 0.08 23.72 -14.44
CA PRO A 196 -0.68 23.71 -13.19
C PRO A 196 -2.12 23.20 -13.33
N GLU A 197 -2.70 23.27 -14.54
CA GLU A 197 -4.01 22.71 -14.86
C GLU A 197 -4.05 21.17 -14.84
N LYS A 198 -2.88 20.51 -14.91
CA LYS A 198 -2.77 19.06 -14.75
C LYS A 198 -2.58 18.73 -13.28
N SER A 199 -3.62 18.21 -12.64
CA SER A 199 -3.54 17.81 -11.23
C SER A 199 -2.65 16.58 -11.01
N THR A 200 -2.50 15.71 -12.02
CA THR A 200 -1.79 14.43 -11.90
C THR A 200 -0.94 14.06 -13.12
N LYS A 201 0.10 13.26 -12.89
CA LYS A 201 0.92 12.61 -13.91
C LYS A 201 1.29 11.19 -13.48
N ALA A 202 0.77 10.17 -14.17
CA ALA A 202 1.24 8.80 -14.02
C ALA A 202 2.68 8.68 -14.57
N ILE A 203 3.62 8.23 -13.73
CA ILE A 203 5.04 8.05 -14.08
C ILE A 203 5.43 6.58 -14.25
N SER A 204 4.68 5.66 -13.63
CA SER A 204 4.84 4.20 -13.78
C SER A 204 3.47 3.51 -13.73
N LEU A 205 3.33 2.39 -14.44
CA LEU A 205 2.15 1.49 -14.40
C LEU A 205 2.47 0.18 -13.66
N ASP A 206 3.51 0.20 -12.83
CA ASP A 206 3.94 -0.93 -12.02
C ASP A 206 4.15 -0.46 -10.57
N SER A 207 3.94 -1.38 -9.63
CA SER A 207 4.15 -1.11 -8.21
C SER A 207 5.62 -1.17 -7.85
N VAL A 208 6.05 -0.25 -6.98
CA VAL A 208 7.38 -0.30 -6.35
C VAL A 208 7.36 -0.97 -4.97
N LEU A 209 6.20 -1.30 -4.42
CA LEU A 209 6.10 -2.02 -3.14
C LEU A 209 6.72 -3.40 -3.31
N GLY A 210 7.84 -3.64 -2.62
CA GLY A 210 8.71 -4.82 -2.80
C GLY A 210 10.00 -4.56 -3.57
N ARG A 211 10.21 -3.36 -4.12
CA ARG A 211 11.46 -2.93 -4.78
C ARG A 211 12.13 -1.72 -4.13
N ILE A 212 11.37 -0.93 -3.37
CA ILE A 212 11.90 0.15 -2.53
C ILE A 212 11.99 -0.29 -1.08
N SER A 213 12.86 0.37 -0.30
CA SER A 213 12.88 0.16 1.15
C SER A 213 11.56 0.66 1.76
N PHE A 214 11.08 -0.01 2.81
CA PHE A 214 9.94 0.48 3.59
C PHE A 214 10.18 1.90 4.13
N LEU A 215 11.45 2.26 4.40
CA LEU A 215 11.83 3.60 4.86
C LEU A 215 11.67 4.69 3.78
N GLN A 216 11.43 4.32 2.53
CA GLN A 216 11.07 5.26 1.46
C GLN A 216 9.56 5.49 1.37
N LEU A 217 8.75 4.80 2.18
CA LEU A 217 7.35 5.16 2.38
C LEU A 217 7.28 6.22 3.46
N ARG A 218 6.41 7.20 3.26
CA ARG A 218 6.18 8.28 4.22
C ARG A 218 4.73 8.35 4.61
N THR A 219 4.49 8.91 5.79
CA THR A 219 3.18 9.27 6.31
C THR A 219 2.32 8.07 6.68
N GLY A 220 1.94 7.21 5.73
CA GLY A 220 1.07 6.07 6.00
C GLY A 220 0.45 5.43 4.76
N PHE A 221 -0.56 4.59 5.01
CA PHE A 221 -1.43 4.01 3.99
C PHE A 221 -2.83 4.57 4.13
N TRP A 222 -3.49 4.83 3.00
CA TRP A 222 -4.88 5.24 2.94
C TRP A 222 -5.69 4.17 2.23
N ILE A 223 -6.94 4.03 2.65
CA ILE A 223 -8.00 3.40 1.85
C ILE A 223 -9.10 4.43 1.71
N ALA A 224 -9.25 4.97 0.49
CA ALA A 224 -10.25 5.97 0.16
C ALA A 224 -11.47 5.33 -0.51
N ALA A 225 -12.65 5.89 -0.24
CA ALA A 225 -13.94 5.52 -0.79
C ALA A 225 -14.82 6.79 -0.93
N GLN A 226 -14.65 7.50 -2.04
CA GLN A 226 -15.22 8.84 -2.27
C GLN A 226 -14.83 9.81 -1.13
N GLU A 227 -15.82 10.37 -0.43
CA GLU A 227 -15.65 11.35 0.66
C GLU A 227 -15.22 10.70 1.99
N ARG A 228 -14.99 9.39 2.01
CA ARG A 228 -14.58 8.64 3.21
C ARG A 228 -13.19 8.08 3.02
N GLU A 229 -12.41 8.06 4.08
CA GLU A 229 -11.11 7.39 4.10
C GLU A 229 -10.80 6.79 5.47
N ILE A 230 -9.93 5.80 5.46
CA ILE A 230 -9.22 5.33 6.66
C ILE A 230 -7.72 5.50 6.42
N PHE A 231 -7.01 5.87 7.49
CA PHE A 231 -5.59 6.16 7.44
C PHE A 231 -4.83 5.33 8.48
N TYR A 232 -3.72 4.74 8.04
CA TYR A 232 -2.81 3.94 8.83
C TYR A 232 -1.43 4.61 8.85
N PRO A 233 -1.09 5.40 9.87
CA PRO A 233 0.20 6.06 9.97
C PRO A 233 1.36 5.06 9.99
N ILE A 234 2.43 5.40 9.29
CA ILE A 234 3.72 4.72 9.43
C ILE A 234 4.49 5.43 10.55
N PRO A 235 4.97 4.71 11.58
CA PRO A 235 5.80 5.29 12.64
C PRO A 235 7.07 5.90 12.05
N ASP A 236 7.54 6.99 12.66
CA ASP A 236 8.79 7.60 12.21
C ASP A 236 9.99 6.67 12.47
N LYS A 237 11.14 7.00 11.88
CA LYS A 237 12.34 6.18 11.99
C LYS A 237 12.78 5.94 13.44
N ALA A 238 12.67 6.95 14.30
CA ALA A 238 13.09 6.84 15.70
C ALA A 238 12.15 5.92 16.48
N THR A 239 10.83 6.03 16.24
CA THR A 239 9.83 5.11 16.80
C THR A 239 10.02 3.69 16.29
N LEU A 240 10.28 3.49 15.00
CA LEU A 240 10.58 2.16 14.46
C LEU A 240 11.81 1.53 15.13
N GLU A 241 12.87 2.30 15.33
CA GLU A 241 14.10 1.83 15.97
C GLU A 241 13.92 1.49 17.46
N SER A 242 13.16 2.32 18.19
CA SER A 242 12.90 2.15 19.62
C SER A 242 11.88 1.04 19.91
N ASP A 243 10.72 1.11 19.26
CA ASP A 243 9.52 0.37 19.67
C ASP A 243 9.32 -0.90 18.82
N HIS A 244 9.91 -0.93 17.62
CA HIS A 244 9.85 -2.06 16.69
C HIS A 244 11.23 -2.53 16.21
N PRO A 245 12.21 -2.77 17.12
CA PRO A 245 13.61 -2.97 16.75
C PRO A 245 13.88 -4.19 15.87
N ASP A 246 13.07 -5.25 15.98
CA ASP A 246 13.18 -6.43 15.12
C ASP A 246 12.70 -6.16 13.69
N PHE A 247 11.57 -5.44 13.55
CA PHE A 247 11.08 -4.99 12.26
C PHE A 247 12.05 -3.99 11.63
N PHE A 248 12.53 -3.00 12.38
CA PHE A 248 13.50 -2.01 11.90
C PHE A 248 14.78 -2.66 11.37
N ARG A 249 15.38 -3.58 12.13
CA ARG A 249 16.56 -4.35 11.67
C ARG A 249 16.28 -5.12 10.39
N SER A 250 15.06 -5.63 10.21
CA SER A 250 14.68 -6.38 9.01
C SER A 250 14.47 -5.55 7.74
N ILE A 251 14.40 -4.22 7.83
CA ILE A 251 14.20 -3.32 6.69
C ILE A 251 15.40 -2.41 6.40
N VAL A 252 16.42 -2.43 7.27
CA VAL A 252 17.68 -1.68 7.11
C VAL A 252 18.80 -2.56 6.54
N GLY A 253 18.79 -3.86 6.84
CA GLY A 253 19.75 -4.85 6.34
C GLY A 253 19.42 -5.34 4.94
#